data_AF-A0A2K6U217-F1
#
_entry.id   AF-A0A2K6U217-F1
#
_cell.length_a   1.000
_cell.length_b   1.000
_cell.length_c   1.000
_cell.angle_alpha   90.00
_cell.angle_beta   90.00
_cell.angle_gamma   90.00
#
_symmetry.space_group_name_H-M   'P 1'
#
loop_
_entity.id
_entity.type
_entity.pdbx_description
1 polymer ?
#
loop_
_entity_poly.entity_id
_entity_poly.type
_entity_poly.pdbx_seq_one_letter_code
_entity_poly.pdbx_strand_id
1 'polypeptide(L)'
;MQRHYVMYYEMSYGLNIEMHKQAEIVKRLSGICAQIIPFLTQEHQQQVLQAVERAKQVTVGELNSLIGQQLQPLSHHAPPVPLTPRPAGSSYHLLSGQWVHSCCMWG
;
A
#
# COMPACT_ATOMS: atom_id res chain seq x y z
N MET A 1 -13.28 -25.21 -9.01
CA MET A 1 -13.57 -24.16 -7.99
C MET A 1 -12.56 -24.14 -6.85
N GLN A 2 -12.21 -25.29 -6.24
CA GLN A 2 -11.27 -25.36 -5.10
C GLN A 2 -9.89 -24.73 -5.35
N ARG A 3 -9.30 -24.89 -6.54
CA ARG A 3 -7.99 -24.29 -6.87
C ARG A 3 -7.97 -22.76 -6.79
N HIS A 4 -9.01 -22.09 -7.27
CA HIS A 4 -9.11 -20.64 -7.18
C HIS A 4 -9.26 -20.19 -5.72
N TYR A 5 -10.02 -20.93 -4.93
CA TYR A 5 -10.19 -20.64 -3.51
C TYR A 5 -8.86 -20.71 -2.73
N VAL A 6 -8.07 -21.76 -2.94
CA VAL A 6 -6.75 -21.90 -2.30
C VAL A 6 -5.80 -20.78 -2.73
N MET A 7 -5.75 -20.47 -4.03
CA MET A 7 -4.91 -19.39 -4.55
C MET A 7 -5.27 -18.02 -3.93
N TYR A 8 -6.56 -17.70 -3.81
CA TYR A 8 -7.00 -16.45 -3.16
C TYR A 8 -6.66 -16.42 -1.68
N TYR A 9 -6.76 -17.55 -0.98
CA TYR A 9 -6.44 -17.64 0.44
C TYR A 9 -4.96 -17.38 0.69
N GLU A 10 -4.08 -18.05 -0.04
CA GLU A 10 -2.62 -17.88 0.09
C GLU A 10 -2.19 -16.44 -0.26
N MET A 11 -2.74 -15.89 -1.33
CA MET A 11 -2.46 -14.51 -1.73
C MET A 11 -2.94 -13.50 -0.67
N SER A 12 -4.18 -13.64 -0.19
CA SER A 12 -4.76 -12.73 0.80
C SER A 12 -4.00 -12.81 2.12
N TYR A 13 -3.57 -13.99 2.53
CA TYR A 13 -2.78 -14.18 3.73
C TYR A 13 -1.39 -13.51 3.63
N GLY A 14 -0.71 -13.68 2.49
CA GLY A 14 0.56 -13.01 2.23
C GLY A 14 0.43 -11.48 2.25
N LEU A 15 -0.59 -10.94 1.56
CA LEU A 15 -0.89 -9.51 1.58
C LEU A 15 -1.23 -9.00 2.99
N ASN A 16 -1.93 -9.80 3.79
CA ASN A 16 -2.30 -9.45 5.17
C ASN A 16 -1.07 -9.35 6.09
N ILE A 17 -0.13 -10.29 5.98
CA ILE A 17 1.12 -10.24 6.75
C ILE A 17 1.92 -8.99 6.38
N GLU A 18 2.12 -8.74 5.09
CA GLU A 18 2.93 -7.60 4.65
C GLU A 18 2.26 -6.28 5.03
N MET A 19 0.92 -6.20 4.97
CA MET A 19 0.17 -5.05 5.47
C MET A 19 0.46 -4.75 6.94
N HIS A 20 0.33 -5.76 7.82
CA HIS A 20 0.59 -5.57 9.24
C HIS A 20 2.04 -5.19 9.52
N LYS A 21 2.98 -5.75 8.76
CA LYS A 21 4.40 -5.40 8.84
C LYS A 21 4.64 -3.93 8.47
N GLN A 22 4.06 -3.45 7.37
CA GLN A 22 4.18 -2.04 6.98
C GLN A 22 3.53 -1.10 8.00
N ALA A 23 2.38 -1.48 8.57
CA ALA A 23 1.73 -0.70 9.63
C ALA A 23 2.62 -0.55 10.88
N GLU A 24 3.28 -1.63 11.31
CA GLU A 24 4.20 -1.59 12.46
C GLU A 24 5.46 -0.76 12.15
N ILE A 25 5.96 -0.81 10.91
CA ILE A 25 7.08 0.06 10.47
C ILE A 25 6.66 1.54 10.55
N VAL A 26 5.51 1.90 9.99
CA VAL A 26 4.99 3.28 10.02
C VAL A 26 4.80 3.76 11.46
N LYS A 27 4.29 2.91 12.35
CA LYS A 27 4.13 3.21 13.77
C LYS A 27 5.48 3.51 14.45
N ARG A 28 6.50 2.68 14.19
CA ARG A 28 7.86 2.87 14.74
C ARG A 28 8.51 4.15 14.21
N LEU A 29 8.41 4.40 12.91
CA LEU A 29 8.95 5.61 12.29
C LEU A 29 8.25 6.87 12.84
N SER A 30 6.93 6.85 12.98
CA SER A 30 6.16 7.95 13.58
C SER A 30 6.58 8.20 15.03
N GLY A 31 6.81 7.13 15.80
CA GLY A 31 7.33 7.23 17.17
C GLY A 31 8.72 7.85 17.24
N ILE A 32 9.63 7.47 16.32
CA ILE A 32 10.96 8.06 16.23
C ILE A 32 10.87 9.55 15.89
N CYS A 33 10.04 9.93 14.90
CA CYS A 33 9.83 11.33 14.55
C CYS A 33 9.31 12.15 15.74
N ALA A 34 8.34 11.62 16.49
CA ALA A 34 7.78 12.27 17.68
C ALA A 34 8.85 12.47 18.78
N GLN A 35 9.79 11.55 18.93
CA GLN A 35 10.91 11.68 19.88
C GLN A 35 11.94 12.73 19.43
N ILE A 36 12.15 12.91 18.13
CA ILE A 36 13.16 13.85 17.60
C ILE A 36 12.64 15.29 17.61
N ILE A 37 11.35 15.52 17.35
CA ILE A 37 10.74 16.86 17.24
C ILE A 37 11.12 17.81 18.41
N PRO A 38 11.03 17.41 19.69
CA PRO A 38 11.37 18.29 20.81
C PRO A 38 12.80 18.84 20.80
N PHE A 39 13.72 18.20 20.07
CA PHE A 39 15.12 18.61 19.97
C PHE A 39 15.41 19.60 18.83
N LEU A 40 14.42 19.89 17.97
CA LEU A 40 14.54 20.82 16.84
C LEU A 40 14.18 22.26 17.25
N THR A 41 14.60 23.24 16.46
CA THR A 41 14.17 24.63 16.63
C THR A 41 12.67 24.78 16.32
N GLN A 42 11.99 25.75 16.92
CA GLN A 42 10.54 25.97 16.76
C GLN A 42 10.07 26.00 15.29
N GLU A 43 10.83 26.65 14.40
CA GLU A 43 10.51 26.67 12.97
C GLU A 43 10.56 25.26 12.33
N HIS A 44 11.63 24.51 12.60
CA HIS A 44 11.78 23.14 12.10
C HIS A 44 10.77 22.18 12.74
N GLN A 45 10.38 22.40 14.00
CA GLN A 45 9.33 21.60 14.64
C GLN A 45 8.03 21.66 13.85
N GLN A 46 7.57 22.86 13.51
CA GLN A 46 6.33 23.06 12.75
C GLN A 46 6.42 22.43 11.35
N GLN A 47 7.56 22.60 10.67
CA GLN A 47 7.79 22.03 9.33
C GLN A 47 7.76 20.50 9.35
N VAL A 48 8.44 19.88 10.32
CA VAL A 48 8.49 18.41 10.45
C VAL A 48 7.12 17.86 10.83
N LEU A 49 6.40 18.48 11.76
CA LEU A 49 5.03 18.10 12.11
C LEU A 49 4.10 18.10 10.90
N GLN A 50 4.13 19.17 10.11
CA GLN A 50 3.32 19.26 8.88
C GLN A 50 3.74 18.23 7.82
N ALA A 51 5.05 18.00 7.65
CA ALA A 51 5.56 17.04 6.69
C ALA A 51 5.16 15.59 7.06
N VAL A 52 5.25 15.23 8.33
CA VAL A 52 4.86 13.90 8.84
C VAL A 52 3.36 13.70 8.69
N GLU A 53 2.54 14.71 9.00
CA GLU A 53 1.08 14.60 8.86
C GLU A 53 0.67 14.43 7.39
N ARG A 54 1.29 15.19 6.48
CA ARG A 54 1.09 14.99 5.04
C ARG A 54 1.52 13.59 4.60
N ALA A 55 2.67 13.11 5.06
CA ALA A 55 3.20 11.80 4.66
C ALA A 55 2.30 10.63 5.08
N LYS A 56 1.52 10.80 6.15
CA LYS A 56 0.51 9.81 6.59
C LYS A 56 -0.76 9.82 5.74
N GLN A 57 -1.04 10.90 5.02
CA GLN A 57 -2.23 11.06 4.17
C GLN A 57 -1.96 10.51 2.77
N VAL A 58 -2.27 9.22 2.57
CA VAL A 58 -2.21 8.59 1.25
C VAL A 58 -3.57 8.71 0.56
N THR A 59 -3.60 9.31 -0.62
CA THR A 59 -4.83 9.41 -1.43
C THR A 59 -5.04 8.17 -2.30
N VAL A 60 -6.30 7.91 -2.66
CA VAL A 60 -6.66 6.79 -3.57
C VAL A 60 -5.99 6.93 -4.94
N GLY A 61 -5.81 8.16 -5.43
CA GLY A 61 -5.12 8.42 -6.69
C GLY A 61 -3.65 8.04 -6.66
N GLU A 62 -2.94 8.40 -5.59
CA GLU A 62 -1.53 8.02 -5.38
C GLU A 62 -1.39 6.52 -5.24
N LEU A 63 -2.28 5.88 -4.45
CA LEU A 63 -2.24 4.44 -4.28
C LEU A 63 -2.47 3.69 -5.59
N ASN A 64 -3.46 4.11 -6.38
CA ASN A 64 -3.73 3.50 -7.70
C ASN A 64 -2.53 3.66 -8.64
N SER A 65 -1.83 4.79 -8.59
CA SER A 65 -0.60 5.03 -9.35
C SER A 65 0.54 4.08 -8.92
N LEU A 66 0.72 3.87 -7.61
CA LEU A 66 1.73 2.96 -7.07
C LEU A 66 1.45 1.50 -7.45
N ILE A 67 0.20 1.05 -7.33
CA ILE A 67 -0.22 -0.31 -7.74
C ILE A 67 -0.01 -0.48 -9.24
N GLY A 68 -0.38 0.52 -10.04
CA GLY A 68 -0.19 0.51 -11.50
C GLY A 68 1.28 0.35 -11.89
N GLN A 69 2.19 1.06 -11.22
CA GLN A 69 3.64 0.94 -11.46
C GLN A 69 4.19 -0.44 -11.08
N GLN A 70 3.72 -1.02 -9.97
CA GLN A 70 4.20 -2.34 -9.52
C GLN A 70 3.73 -3.49 -10.42
N LEU A 71 2.61 -3.32 -11.15
CA LEU A 71 2.07 -4.30 -12.09
C LEU A 71 2.70 -4.22 -13.50
N GLN A 72 3.38 -3.12 -13.85
CA GLN A 72 4.03 -2.93 -15.15
C GLN A 72 5.26 -3.80 -15.49
N PRO A 73 6.03 -4.41 -14.55
CA PRO A 73 7.15 -5.26 -14.93
C PRO A 73 6.73 -6.54 -15.66
N LEU A 74 5.46 -6.96 -15.57
CA LEU A 74 4.99 -8.21 -16.19
C LEU A 74 4.83 -8.15 -17.73
N SER A 75 4.96 -6.99 -18.37
CA SER A 75 4.75 -6.83 -19.82
C SER A 75 6.01 -6.95 -20.69
N HIS A 76 7.21 -7.02 -20.13
CA HIS A 76 8.44 -6.97 -20.94
C HIS A 76 8.92 -8.31 -21.51
N HIS A 77 8.17 -9.41 -21.34
CA HIS A 77 8.63 -10.73 -21.80
C HIS A 77 7.53 -11.63 -22.42
N ALA A 78 6.65 -11.08 -23.26
CA ALA A 78 5.79 -11.91 -24.11
C ALA A 78 5.59 -11.27 -25.50
N PRO A 79 5.93 -11.96 -26.61
CA PRO A 79 5.54 -11.54 -27.95
C PRO A 79 4.00 -11.53 -28.07
N PRO A 80 3.42 -10.69 -28.95
CA PRO A 80 1.99 -10.42 -28.96
C PRO A 80 1.22 -11.64 -29.45
N VAL A 81 0.54 -12.33 -28.55
CA VAL A 81 -0.49 -13.33 -28.89
C VAL A 81 -1.85 -12.73 -28.53
N PRO A 82 -2.78 -12.58 -29.50
CA PRO A 82 -4.09 -12.01 -29.22
C PRO A 82 -5.02 -13.09 -28.67
N LEU A 83 -5.14 -13.21 -27.35
CA LEU A 83 -6.17 -14.03 -26.72
C LEU A 83 -6.72 -13.37 -25.46
N THR A 84 -7.97 -12.92 -25.63
CA THR A 84 -9.10 -12.92 -24.67
C THR A 84 -8.96 -12.15 -23.33
N PRO A 85 -9.95 -11.31 -22.94
CA PRO A 85 -9.92 -10.62 -21.66
C PRO A 85 -10.13 -11.64 -20.53
N ARG A 86 -9.08 -11.89 -19.77
CA ARG A 86 -9.11 -12.74 -18.58
C ARG A 86 -9.75 -11.97 -17.42
N PRO A 87 -10.85 -12.46 -16.79
CA PRO A 87 -11.52 -11.78 -15.69
C PRO A 87 -10.82 -12.09 -14.36
N ALA A 88 -9.51 -11.83 -14.27
CA ALA A 88 -8.83 -11.76 -12.97
C ALA A 88 -9.03 -10.36 -12.33
N GLY A 89 -9.41 -9.36 -13.15
CA GLY A 89 -9.75 -7.95 -12.89
C GLY A 89 -10.27 -7.54 -11.53
N SER A 90 -11.20 -8.34 -11.04
CA SER A 90 -12.23 -7.81 -10.14
C SER A 90 -11.88 -8.04 -8.68
N SER A 91 -11.11 -9.09 -8.39
CA SER A 91 -10.87 -9.53 -7.01
C SER A 91 -9.67 -8.82 -6.37
N TYR A 92 -8.63 -8.48 -7.15
CA TYR A 92 -7.54 -7.63 -6.65
C TYR A 92 -8.01 -6.21 -6.34
N HIS A 93 -9.00 -5.70 -7.07
CA HIS A 93 -9.55 -4.36 -6.85
C HIS A 93 -10.43 -4.27 -5.58
N LEU A 94 -11.04 -5.39 -5.16
CA LEU A 94 -11.81 -5.46 -3.92
C LEU A 94 -10.90 -5.62 -2.69
N LEU A 95 -9.85 -6.45 -2.81
CA LEU A 95 -8.81 -6.61 -1.78
C LEU A 95 -7.98 -5.33 -1.63
N SER A 96 -7.64 -4.64 -2.73
CA SER A 96 -6.98 -3.34 -2.67
C SER A 96 -7.86 -2.30 -2.00
N GLY A 97 -9.18 -2.26 -2.28
CA GLY A 97 -10.14 -1.39 -1.61
C GLY A 97 -10.17 -1.56 -0.08
N GLN A 98 -10.13 -2.80 0.40
CA GLN A 98 -10.08 -3.11 1.83
C GLN A 98 -8.71 -2.79 2.45
N TRP A 99 -7.63 -2.93 1.66
CA TRP A 99 -6.27 -2.49 2.00
C TRP A 99 -6.19 -0.97 2.16
N VAL A 100 -6.78 -0.20 1.24
CA VAL A 100 -6.88 1.28 1.32
C VAL A 100 -7.63 1.68 2.58
N HIS A 101 -8.79 1.05 2.82
CA HIS A 101 -9.64 1.39 3.94
C HIS A 101 -8.97 1.06 5.28
N SER A 102 -8.17 -0.01 5.36
CA SER A 102 -7.36 -0.31 6.56
C SER A 102 -6.20 0.66 6.74
N CYS A 103 -5.47 1.02 5.67
CA CYS A 103 -4.40 2.02 5.74
C CYS A 103 -4.89 3.41 6.14
N CYS A 104 -6.05 3.86 5.66
CA CYS A 104 -6.62 5.16 6.03
C CYS A 104 -7.22 5.21 7.44
N MET A 105 -7.61 4.07 8.02
CA MET A 105 -8.29 4.03 9.34
C MET A 105 -7.30 3.93 10.52
N TRP A 106 -6.02 3.60 10.26
CA TRP A 106 -4.95 3.48 11.27
C TRP A 106 -3.86 4.57 11.16
N GLY A 107 -4.10 5.60 10.35
CA GLY A 107 -3.30 6.83 10.29
C GLY A 107 -3.70 7.81 11.38
#